data_AF-A0A0D0CMW5-F1
#
_entry.id   AF-A0A0D0CMW5-F1
#
_cell.length_a   1.000
_cell.length_b   1.000
_cell.length_c   1.000
_cell.angle_alpha   90.00
_cell.angle_beta   90.00
_cell.angle_gamma   90.00
#
_symmetry.space_group_name_H-M   'P 1'
#
loop_
_entity.id
_entity.type
_entity.pdbx_description
1 polymer ?
#
loop_
_entity_poly.entity_id
_entity_poly.type
_entity_poly.pdbx_seq_one_letter_code
_entity_poly.pdbx_strand_id
1 'polypeptide(L)'
;MTITTFRTAARYSRGFSFSSRRLITATSFRLSDPWPLPGTPEHLASTATPPDEARIKPLERPNESVETLRARLVYQSRKRGTLESDLLLATFARDNLKAMSEMELKEYDKLLDEPDWYIYYWATRKRTPPERWANSPLLEKLRVHAKNEGKVVRRMPSL
;
A
#
# COMPACT_ATOMS: atom_id res chain seq x y z
N MET A 1 54.06 -26.67 77.98
CA MET A 1 55.11 -27.70 77.94
C MET A 1 54.54 -28.85 77.13
N THR A 2 54.97 -29.25 75.93
CA THR A 2 56.22 -29.15 75.16
C THR A 2 55.89 -29.45 73.67
N ILE A 3 56.31 -28.60 72.71
CA ILE A 3 57.36 -28.86 71.68
C ILE A 3 56.95 -29.96 70.66
N THR A 4 56.57 -29.62 69.42
CA THR A 4 57.39 -29.65 68.17
C THR A 4 57.85 -31.09 67.83
N THR A 5 57.71 -31.67 66.63
CA THR A 5 58.56 -31.41 65.43
C THR A 5 58.18 -32.40 64.28
N PHE A 6 58.08 -31.87 63.06
CA PHE A 6 58.45 -32.41 61.72
C PHE A 6 58.48 -33.92 61.38
N ARG A 7 57.98 -34.25 60.17
CA ARG A 7 58.74 -34.54 58.90
C ARG A 7 57.81 -35.21 57.88
N THR A 8 57.70 -34.70 56.64
CA THR A 8 58.30 -35.26 55.39
C THR A 8 58.05 -36.77 55.19
N ALA A 9 57.67 -37.31 54.02
CA ALA A 9 57.71 -36.84 52.65
C ALA A 9 56.74 -37.68 51.78
N ALA A 10 56.44 -37.13 50.62
CA ALA A 10 55.68 -37.67 49.51
C ALA A 10 56.02 -39.12 49.09
N ARG A 11 55.01 -39.80 48.51
CA ARG A 11 55.16 -40.35 47.15
C ARG A 11 53.81 -40.67 46.49
N TYR A 12 53.61 -39.97 45.37
CA TYR A 12 53.14 -40.49 44.08
C TYR A 12 51.72 -41.03 43.96
N SER A 13 50.85 -40.23 43.35
CA SER A 13 49.83 -40.77 42.43
C SER A 13 49.74 -39.89 41.18
N ARG A 14 49.94 -40.57 40.06
CA ARG A 14 49.86 -40.06 38.70
C ARG A 14 48.43 -39.61 38.39
N GLY A 15 48.31 -38.54 37.62
CA GLY A 15 47.03 -38.17 37.02
C GLY A 15 47.02 -36.75 36.50
N PHE A 16 47.85 -36.44 35.50
CA PHE A 16 47.60 -35.27 34.66
C PHE A 16 46.32 -35.54 33.87
N SER A 17 45.19 -34.98 34.33
CA SER A 17 44.01 -34.79 33.49
C SER A 17 44.00 -33.32 33.06
N PHE A 18 44.54 -33.07 31.87
CA PHE A 18 44.27 -31.83 31.16
C PHE A 18 42.81 -31.87 30.68
N SER A 19 41.88 -31.47 31.54
CA SER A 19 40.55 -31.08 31.09
C SER A 19 40.58 -29.56 30.85
N SER A 20 41.02 -29.17 29.66
CA SER A 20 40.79 -27.85 29.10
C SER A 20 39.28 -27.61 29.04
N ARG A 21 38.71 -27.01 30.08
CA ARG A 21 37.36 -26.43 30.00
C ARG A 21 37.49 -25.17 29.16
N ARG A 22 37.39 -25.33 27.84
CA ARG A 22 37.08 -24.22 26.94
C ARG A 22 35.79 -23.59 27.47
N LEU A 23 35.88 -22.40 28.04
CA LEU A 23 34.72 -21.55 28.25
C LEU A 23 34.30 -21.08 26.86
N ILE A 24 33.50 -21.91 26.19
CA ILE A 24 32.70 -21.47 25.05
C ILE A 24 31.62 -20.57 25.63
N THR A 25 31.98 -19.30 25.81
CA THR A 25 31.00 -18.25 26.06
C THR A 25 30.19 -18.11 24.79
N ALA A 26 29.08 -18.83 24.71
CA ALA A 26 28.02 -18.58 23.75
C ALA A 26 27.23 -17.35 24.23
N THR A 27 27.84 -16.17 24.19
CA THR A 27 27.04 -14.96 24.06
C THR A 27 26.50 -14.99 22.64
N SER A 28 25.39 -15.69 22.45
CA SER A 28 24.48 -15.39 21.37
C SER A 28 24.12 -13.92 21.59
N PHE A 29 24.77 -13.01 20.86
CA PHE A 29 24.14 -11.74 20.57
C PHE A 29 22.80 -12.12 19.99
N ARG A 30 21.73 -11.91 20.77
CA ARG A 30 20.37 -12.04 20.30
C ARG A 30 20.19 -10.92 19.28
N LEU A 31 20.64 -11.14 18.05
CA LEU A 31 20.04 -10.43 16.94
C LEU A 31 18.61 -10.96 16.89
N SER A 32 17.69 -10.13 17.38
CA SER A 32 16.28 -10.23 17.05
C SER A 32 16.18 -10.51 15.56
N ASP A 33 15.34 -11.47 15.17
CA ASP A 33 15.18 -11.81 13.77
C ASP A 33 14.80 -10.54 12.99
N PRO A 34 15.62 -10.09 12.01
CA PRO A 34 15.29 -8.91 11.23
C PRO A 34 14.00 -9.10 10.40
N TRP A 35 13.52 -10.34 10.24
CA TRP A 35 12.33 -10.68 9.47
C TRP A 35 11.28 -11.40 10.34
N PRO A 36 10.40 -10.67 11.05
CA PRO A 36 9.38 -11.29 11.88
C PRO A 36 8.43 -12.15 11.03
N LEU A 37 8.08 -13.33 11.53
CA LEU A 37 7.21 -14.26 10.81
C LEU A 37 5.83 -13.61 10.54
N PRO A 38 5.20 -13.91 9.38
CA PRO A 38 3.87 -13.42 9.05
C PRO A 38 2.85 -13.74 10.15
N GLY A 39 2.09 -12.73 10.58
CA GLY A 39 1.03 -12.87 11.58
C GLY A 39 1.48 -12.78 13.05
N THR A 40 2.78 -12.61 13.31
CA THR A 40 3.26 -12.26 14.66
C THR A 40 2.85 -10.83 15.04
N PRO A 41 2.70 -10.49 16.34
CA PRO A 41 2.41 -9.13 16.77
C PRO A 41 3.42 -8.10 16.27
N GLU A 42 4.70 -8.48 16.19
CA GLU A 42 5.78 -7.65 15.65
C GLU A 42 5.61 -7.40 14.15
N HIS A 43 5.29 -8.44 13.36
CA HIS A 43 4.96 -8.30 11.94
C HIS A 43 3.71 -7.44 11.72
N LEU A 44 2.68 -7.60 12.55
CA LEU A 44 1.47 -6.77 12.46
C LEU A 44 1.76 -5.31 12.79
N ALA A 45 2.60 -5.06 13.81
CA ALA A 45 3.02 -3.71 14.18
C ALA A 45 3.90 -3.05 13.10
N SER A 46 4.77 -3.81 12.42
CA SER A 46 5.59 -3.28 11.33
C SER A 46 4.80 -3.06 10.03
N THR A 47 3.74 -3.84 9.80
CA THR A 47 2.87 -3.70 8.62
C THR A 47 1.78 -2.63 8.82
N ALA A 48 1.51 -2.23 10.07
CA ALA A 48 0.53 -1.20 10.37
C ALA A 48 1.02 0.17 9.90
N THR A 49 0.47 0.65 8.78
CA THR A 49 0.62 2.04 8.34
C THR A 49 0.05 2.97 9.41
N PRO A 50 0.83 3.91 9.99
CA PRO A 50 0.32 4.86 10.95
C PRO A 50 -0.83 5.67 10.34
N PRO A 51 -1.92 5.95 11.10
CA PRO A 51 -3.07 6.69 10.57
C PRO A 51 -2.73 8.11 10.04
N ASP A 52 -1.60 8.67 10.47
CA ASP A 52 -1.14 10.03 10.18
C ASP A 52 -0.16 10.09 8.99
N GLU A 53 0.11 8.96 8.32
CA GLU A 53 0.97 8.98 7.14
C GLU A 53 0.25 9.68 5.99
N ALA A 54 0.75 10.86 5.62
CA ALA A 54 0.16 11.69 4.58
C ALA A 54 0.12 10.91 3.26
N ARG A 55 -1.10 10.58 2.79
CA ARG A 55 -1.28 10.09 1.42
C ARG A 55 -0.60 11.07 0.47
N ILE A 56 0.34 10.55 -0.32
CA ILE A 56 1.07 11.35 -1.30
C ILE A 56 0.04 12.08 -2.15
N LYS A 57 0.03 13.41 -2.05
CA LYS A 57 -0.92 14.23 -2.80
C LYS A 57 -0.56 14.15 -4.29
N PRO A 58 -1.55 13.98 -5.18
CA PRO A 58 -1.33 14.04 -6.61
C PRO A 58 -0.62 15.34 -7.02
N LEU A 59 0.33 15.22 -7.96
CA LEU A 59 1.10 16.37 -8.46
C LEU A 59 0.21 17.27 -9.32
N GLU A 60 0.03 18.52 -8.88
CA GLU A 60 -0.72 19.52 -9.65
C GLU A 60 0.08 19.97 -10.90
N ARG A 61 -0.60 20.10 -12.04
CA ARG A 61 0.00 20.49 -13.33
C ARG A 61 -0.71 21.73 -13.89
N PRO A 62 -0.21 22.95 -13.63
CA PRO A 62 -0.95 24.18 -13.95
C PRO A 62 -0.88 24.62 -15.43
N ASN A 63 0.10 24.16 -16.21
CA ASN A 63 0.44 24.76 -17.52
C ASN A 63 0.22 23.84 -18.74
N GLU A 64 -0.74 22.91 -18.70
CA GLU A 64 -1.03 22.02 -19.83
C GLU A 64 -2.14 22.56 -20.74
N SER A 65 -2.07 22.27 -22.05
CA SER A 65 -3.15 22.59 -22.99
C SER A 65 -4.37 21.69 -22.78
N VAL A 66 -5.57 22.15 -23.14
CA VAL A 66 -6.82 21.38 -22.97
C VAL A 66 -6.77 20.04 -23.70
N GLU A 67 -6.12 19.97 -24.86
CA GLU A 67 -5.95 18.71 -25.60
C GLU A 67 -5.01 17.74 -24.87
N THR A 68 -3.93 18.25 -24.29
CA THR A 68 -2.99 17.45 -23.49
C THR A 68 -3.67 16.92 -22.23
N LEU A 69 -4.44 17.77 -21.54
CA LEU A 69 -5.26 17.40 -20.39
C LEU A 69 -6.25 16.27 -20.76
N ARG A 70 -6.97 16.41 -21.87
CA ARG A 70 -7.91 15.36 -22.33
C ARG A 70 -7.19 14.04 -22.62
N ALA A 71 -6.08 14.07 -23.36
CA ALA A 71 -5.31 12.87 -23.67
C ALA A 71 -4.79 12.18 -22.39
N ARG A 72 -4.33 12.97 -21.42
CA ARG A 72 -3.90 12.50 -20.10
C ARG A 72 -5.05 11.84 -19.32
N LEU A 73 -6.22 12.49 -19.25
CA LEU A 73 -7.39 11.98 -18.55
C LEU A 73 -7.92 10.70 -19.19
N VAL A 74 -7.89 10.58 -20.53
CA VAL A 74 -8.21 9.34 -21.24
C VAL A 74 -7.25 8.23 -20.81
N TYR A 75 -5.94 8.51 -20.79
CA TYR A 75 -4.95 7.53 -20.37
C TYR A 75 -5.15 7.08 -18.92
N GLN A 76 -5.34 8.03 -17.99
CA GLN A 76 -5.57 7.73 -16.57
C GLN A 76 -6.88 6.97 -16.33
N SER A 77 -7.91 7.22 -17.13
CA SER A 77 -9.17 6.47 -17.06
C SER A 77 -9.00 5.00 -17.46
N ARG A 78 -7.99 4.69 -18.27
CA ARG A 78 -7.69 3.37 -18.85
C ARG A 78 -6.59 2.57 -18.12
N LYS A 79 -6.04 3.13 -17.04
CA LYS A 79 -4.92 2.54 -16.30
C LYS A 79 -5.26 2.41 -14.83
N ARG A 80 -6.37 1.72 -14.57
CA ARG A 80 -6.90 1.45 -13.22
C ARG A 80 -6.54 0.04 -12.73
N GLY A 81 -6.65 -0.17 -11.42
CA GLY A 81 -6.29 -1.43 -10.78
C GLY A 81 -7.31 -2.57 -11.01
N THR A 82 -8.54 -2.24 -11.43
CA THR A 82 -9.63 -3.20 -11.63
C THR A 82 -10.27 -3.01 -13.00
N LEU A 83 -10.61 -4.11 -13.69
CA LEU A 83 -11.15 -4.08 -15.05
C LEU A 83 -12.57 -3.48 -15.09
N GLU A 84 -13.34 -3.64 -14.02
CA GLU A 84 -14.69 -3.11 -13.89
C GLU A 84 -14.69 -1.57 -13.88
N SER A 85 -13.82 -0.99 -13.07
CA SER A 85 -13.65 0.47 -12.98
C SER A 85 -13.06 1.03 -14.26
N ASP A 86 -12.07 0.33 -14.82
CA ASP A 86 -11.41 0.68 -16.07
C ASP A 86 -12.40 0.73 -17.25
N LEU A 87 -13.22 -0.31 -17.41
CA LEU A 87 -14.22 -0.38 -18.48
C LEU A 87 -15.29 0.71 -18.33
N LEU A 88 -15.73 0.97 -17.10
CA LEU A 88 -16.71 2.01 -16.81
C LEU A 88 -16.17 3.41 -17.17
N LEU A 89 -14.98 3.74 -16.70
CA LEU A 89 -14.36 5.05 -16.91
C LEU A 89 -13.87 5.23 -18.34
N ALA A 90 -13.31 4.20 -19.00
CA ALA A 90 -12.86 4.29 -20.38
C ALA A 90 -14.02 4.56 -21.36
N THR A 91 -15.17 3.90 -21.16
CA THR A 91 -16.35 4.13 -21.99
C THR A 91 -16.97 5.50 -21.70
N PHE A 92 -17.01 5.91 -20.43
CA PHE A 92 -17.45 7.26 -20.04
C PHE A 92 -16.56 8.33 -20.68
N ALA A 93 -15.24 8.13 -20.62
CA ALA A 93 -14.23 9.03 -21.14
C ALA A 93 -14.39 9.25 -22.64
N ARG A 94 -14.55 8.17 -23.40
CA ARG A 94 -14.76 8.21 -24.86
C ARG A 94 -15.96 9.10 -25.23
N ASP A 95 -17.08 8.95 -24.52
CA ASP A 95 -18.35 9.57 -24.89
C ASP A 95 -18.47 11.02 -24.39
N ASN A 96 -17.85 11.35 -23.24
CA ASN A 96 -18.08 12.63 -22.57
C ASN A 96 -16.91 13.62 -22.66
N LEU A 97 -15.64 13.17 -22.68
CA LEU A 97 -14.48 14.10 -22.55
C LEU A 97 -14.36 15.07 -23.73
N LYS A 98 -14.86 14.68 -24.91
CA LYS A 98 -14.86 15.54 -26.10
C LYS A 98 -15.81 16.73 -25.95
N ALA A 99 -16.93 16.55 -25.24
CA ALA A 99 -17.97 17.56 -25.05
C ALA A 99 -17.75 18.41 -23.78
N MET A 100 -16.92 17.95 -22.84
CA MET A 100 -16.68 18.63 -21.58
C MET A 100 -15.85 19.92 -21.72
N SER A 101 -16.21 20.90 -20.89
CA SER A 101 -15.47 22.14 -20.69
C SER A 101 -14.21 21.92 -19.83
N GLU A 102 -13.27 22.87 -19.86
CA GLU A 102 -12.03 22.77 -19.06
C GLU A 102 -12.31 22.64 -17.55
N MET A 103 -13.35 23.31 -17.04
CA MET A 103 -13.73 23.20 -15.63
C MET A 103 -14.19 21.79 -15.26
N GLU A 104 -15.00 21.17 -16.13
CA GLU A 104 -15.45 19.78 -15.95
C GLU A 104 -14.28 18.79 -16.06
N LEU A 105 -13.31 19.05 -16.94
CA LEU A 105 -12.10 18.23 -17.04
C LEU A 105 -11.25 18.30 -15.75
N LYS A 106 -11.12 19.48 -15.14
CA LYS A 106 -10.43 19.65 -13.84
C LYS A 106 -11.20 18.98 -12.70
N GLU A 107 -12.52 19.01 -12.73
CA GLU A 107 -13.34 18.26 -11.77
C GLU A 107 -13.18 16.74 -11.96
N TYR A 108 -13.09 16.28 -13.20
CA TYR A 108 -12.81 14.88 -13.52
C TYR A 108 -11.41 14.45 -13.07
N ASP A 109 -10.39 15.28 -13.24
CA ASP A 109 -9.03 15.03 -12.73
C ASP A 109 -9.06 14.79 -11.21
N LYS A 110 -9.76 15.64 -10.46
CA LYS A 110 -9.95 15.47 -9.01
C LYS A 110 -10.72 14.20 -8.64
N LEU A 111 -11.67 13.78 -9.47
CA LEU A 111 -12.40 12.52 -9.25
C LEU A 111 -11.48 11.32 -9.46
N LEU A 112 -10.58 11.40 -10.45
CA LEU A 112 -9.62 10.37 -10.78
C LEU A 112 -8.54 10.16 -9.72
N ASP A 113 -8.34 11.11 -8.83
CA ASP A 113 -7.44 11.01 -7.66
C ASP A 113 -8.00 10.11 -6.55
N GLU A 114 -9.32 9.89 -6.53
CA GLU A 114 -9.96 8.97 -5.61
C GLU A 114 -9.66 7.51 -6.02
N PRO A 115 -9.65 6.56 -5.06
CA PRO A 115 -9.34 5.18 -5.38
C PRO A 115 -10.50 4.53 -6.15
N ASP A 116 -10.13 3.66 -7.10
CA ASP A 116 -11.03 3.09 -8.12
C ASP A 116 -12.30 2.45 -7.55
N TRP A 117 -12.15 1.70 -6.45
CA TRP A 117 -13.27 1.02 -5.79
C TRP A 117 -14.29 2.00 -5.22
N TYR A 118 -13.86 3.16 -4.70
CA TYR A 118 -14.80 4.19 -4.26
C TYR A 118 -15.57 4.78 -5.43
N ILE A 119 -14.88 5.12 -6.52
CA ILE A 119 -15.51 5.65 -7.73
C ILE A 119 -16.57 4.66 -8.25
N TYR A 120 -16.22 3.37 -8.32
CA TYR A 120 -17.14 2.32 -8.74
C TYR A 120 -18.36 2.21 -7.81
N TYR A 121 -18.17 2.25 -6.49
CA TYR A 121 -19.28 2.18 -5.53
C TYR A 121 -20.19 3.41 -5.57
N TRP A 122 -19.65 4.59 -5.82
CA TRP A 122 -20.44 5.82 -5.96
C TRP A 122 -21.24 5.82 -7.26
N ALA A 123 -20.65 5.33 -8.35
CA ALA A 123 -21.30 5.18 -9.65
C ALA A 123 -22.45 4.16 -9.59
N THR A 124 -22.26 3.05 -8.88
CA THR A 124 -23.29 2.00 -8.68
C THR A 124 -24.27 2.29 -7.54
N ARG A 125 -24.16 3.45 -6.87
CA ARG A 125 -24.97 3.84 -5.70
C ARG A 125 -24.92 2.85 -4.53
N LYS A 126 -23.87 2.01 -4.44
CA LYS A 126 -23.66 1.07 -3.33
C LYS A 126 -23.19 1.77 -2.05
N ARG A 127 -22.55 2.93 -2.18
CA ARG A 127 -22.05 3.74 -1.06
C ARG A 127 -22.36 5.21 -1.28
N THR A 128 -22.63 5.92 -0.19
CA THR A 128 -22.79 7.38 -0.20
C THR A 128 -21.45 8.05 -0.52
N PRO A 129 -21.40 8.94 -1.53
CA PRO A 129 -20.22 9.74 -1.79
C PRO A 129 -19.99 10.76 -0.66
N PRO A 130 -18.74 11.19 -0.43
CA PRO A 130 -18.43 12.33 0.42
C PRO A 130 -19.17 13.60 -0.05
N GLU A 131 -19.36 14.55 0.86
CA GLU A 131 -20.10 15.79 0.59
C GLU A 131 -19.57 16.58 -0.62
N ARG A 132 -18.25 16.54 -0.85
CA ARG A 132 -17.58 17.11 -2.03
C ARG A 132 -18.18 16.62 -3.35
N TRP A 133 -18.55 15.34 -3.41
CA TRP A 133 -19.01 14.67 -4.63
C TRP A 133 -20.52 14.45 -4.66
N ALA A 134 -21.20 14.58 -3.52
CA ALA A 134 -22.64 14.31 -3.40
C ALA A 134 -23.50 15.14 -4.36
N ASN A 135 -23.12 16.41 -4.58
CA ASN A 135 -23.85 17.34 -5.44
C ASN A 135 -23.15 17.60 -6.79
N SER A 136 -22.12 16.81 -7.14
CA SER A 136 -21.37 17.01 -8.38
C SER A 136 -22.19 16.56 -9.60
N PRO A 137 -22.34 17.41 -10.63
CA PRO A 137 -23.02 17.02 -11.87
C PRO A 137 -22.27 15.91 -12.62
N LEU A 138 -20.94 15.87 -12.48
CA LEU A 138 -20.08 14.84 -13.06
C LEU A 138 -20.41 13.45 -12.51
N LEU A 139 -20.59 13.35 -11.18
CA LEU A 139 -20.92 12.07 -10.55
C LEU A 139 -22.31 11.58 -10.99
N GLU A 140 -23.27 12.48 -11.18
CA GLU A 140 -24.59 12.08 -11.67
C GLU A 140 -24.54 11.62 -13.14
N LYS A 141 -23.77 12.31 -14.01
CA LYS A 141 -23.48 11.82 -15.37
C LYS A 141 -22.87 10.41 -15.34
N LEU A 142 -21.94 10.16 -14.41
CA LEU A 142 -21.32 8.84 -14.25
C LEU A 142 -22.31 7.78 -13.77
N ARG A 143 -23.25 8.12 -12.87
CA ARG A 143 -24.32 7.21 -12.42
C ARG A 143 -25.30 6.86 -13.53
N VAL A 144 -25.70 7.84 -14.33
CA VAL A 144 -26.55 7.62 -15.52
C VAL A 144 -25.83 6.69 -16.50
N HIS A 145 -24.54 6.95 -16.76
CA HIS A 145 -23.72 6.06 -17.57
C HIS A 145 -23.68 4.66 -16.96
N ALA A 146 -23.40 4.51 -15.66
CA ALA A 146 -23.30 3.21 -15.00
C ALA A 146 -24.56 2.33 -15.15
N LYS A 147 -25.76 2.92 -15.11
CA LYS A 147 -27.03 2.19 -15.29
C LYS A 147 -27.16 1.47 -16.63
N ASN A 148 -26.52 1.96 -17.69
CA ASN A 148 -26.53 1.37 -19.03
C ASN A 148 -27.96 1.01 -19.52
N GLU A 149 -28.87 1.98 -19.52
CA GLU A 149 -30.29 1.74 -19.85
C GLU A 149 -30.48 1.11 -21.25
N GLY A 150 -29.59 1.42 -22.19
CA GLY A 150 -29.57 0.82 -23.52
C GLY A 150 -29.05 -0.64 -23.58
N LYS A 151 -28.63 -1.22 -22.45
CA LYS A 151 -28.05 -2.58 -22.34
C LYS A 151 -26.98 -2.88 -23.38
N VAL A 152 -26.23 -1.86 -23.80
CA VAL A 152 -25.20 -1.98 -24.83
C VAL A 152 -24.02 -2.77 -24.27
N VAL A 153 -23.47 -3.69 -25.07
CA VAL A 153 -22.25 -4.42 -24.72
C VAL A 153 -21.09 -3.44 -24.66
N ARG A 154 -20.51 -3.27 -23.47
CA ARG A 154 -19.32 -2.44 -23.27
C ARG A 154 -18.08 -3.23 -23.61
N ARG A 155 -17.25 -2.66 -24.48
CA ARG A 155 -15.90 -3.15 -24.77
C ARG A 155 -14.93 -2.01 -24.57
N MET A 156 -13.70 -2.37 -24.23
CA MET A 156 -12.61 -1.40 -24.13
C MET A 156 -12.46 -0.68 -25.48
N PRO A 157 -12.58 0.66 -25.52
CA PRO A 157 -12.46 1.39 -26.77
C PRO A 157 -11.02 1.36 -27.31
N SER A 158 -10.90 1.40 -28.65
CA SER A 158 -9.62 1.60 -29.34
C SER A 158 -9.13 3.04 -29.16
N LEU A 159 -7.82 3.22 -29.29
CA LEU A 159 -7.17 4.55 -29.35
C LEU A 159 -7.28 5.15 -30.74
#